data_AF-A0A0N4Z4L4-F1
#
_entry.id   AF-A0A0N4Z4L4-F1
#
_cell.length_a   1.000
_cell.length_b   1.000
_cell.length_c   1.000
_cell.angle_alpha   90.00
_cell.angle_beta   90.00
_cell.angle_gamma   90.00
#
_symmetry.space_group_name_H-M   'P 1'
#
loop_
_entity.id
_entity.type
_entity.pdbx_description
1 polymer ?
#
loop_
_entity_poly.entity_id
_entity_poly.type
_entity_poly.pdbx_seq_one_letter_code
_entity_poly.pdbx_strand_id
1 'polypeptide(L)'
;MSSSYILASLASNIVSIVYLYHYISNTEIHVYSCNVLRRVATICTNFVYIIPLFISIVRFTNIFIVLKINRIFLFIIGILLEVPNISKPILSLISTNITITEDTICGHGYSVENTFTTITEAISFWITIVAPIFAAILNYIIYKIAVTRLKKSSNTRKGIMNERDIFISVVIQSVFPLIFQLTTALLPKVLRVLNINNNIGWRFIDFIIYFGYMTCIIVSSLAISSLKRMVQEDFCNRKFNEHSNIPNKIAVRK
;
A
#
# COMPACT_ATOMS: atom_id res chain seq x y z
N MET A 1 -4.52 6.41 -0.78
CA MET A 1 -3.64 5.76 -1.77
C MET A 1 -2.19 5.95 -1.40
N SER A 2 -1.63 7.16 -1.48
CA SER A 2 -0.21 7.38 -1.14
C SER A 2 0.17 7.11 0.31
N SER A 3 -0.78 7.25 1.25
CA SER A 3 -0.56 7.00 2.68
C SER A 3 -0.15 5.57 3.03
N SER A 4 -0.67 4.55 2.32
CA SER A 4 -0.31 3.16 2.59
C SER A 4 1.10 2.83 2.13
N TYR A 5 1.52 3.39 1.00
CA TYR A 5 2.90 3.27 0.53
C TYR A 5 3.88 3.99 1.46
N ILE A 6 3.52 5.17 1.98
CA ILE A 6 4.31 5.88 2.98
C ILE A 6 4.44 5.02 4.25
N LEU A 7 3.33 4.46 4.75
CA LEU A 7 3.34 3.60 5.92
C LEU A 7 4.20 2.35 5.71
N ALA A 8 4.04 1.65 4.58
CA ALA A 8 4.85 0.48 4.23
C ALA A 8 6.34 0.83 4.12
N SER A 9 6.67 1.97 3.51
CA SER A 9 8.04 2.43 3.37
C SER A 9 8.66 2.84 4.70
N LEU A 10 7.91 3.54 5.57
CA LEU A 10 8.37 3.89 6.92
C LEU A 10 8.63 2.65 7.75
N ALA A 11 7.68 1.71 7.78
CA ALA A 11 7.83 0.46 8.53
C ALA A 11 9.04 -0.34 8.04
N SER A 12 9.22 -0.44 6.72
CA SER A 12 10.38 -1.13 6.12
C SER A 12 11.70 -0.43 6.42
N ASN A 13 11.75 0.90 6.33
CA ASN A 13 12.96 1.66 6.64
C ASN A 13 13.34 1.54 8.12
N ILE A 14 12.37 1.48 9.04
CA ILE A 14 12.66 1.24 10.46
C ILE A 14 13.39 -0.11 10.64
N VAL A 15 12.92 -1.18 9.99
CA VAL A 15 13.59 -2.49 10.02
C VAL A 15 15.02 -2.36 9.50
N SER A 16 15.21 -1.71 8.34
CA SER A 16 16.53 -1.54 7.73
C SER A 16 17.49 -0.70 8.58
N ILE A 17 17.00 0.38 9.21
CA ILE A 17 17.81 1.24 10.10
C ILE A 17 18.23 0.48 11.35
N VAL A 18 17.31 -0.25 11.99
CA VAL A 18 17.64 -1.08 13.16
C VAL A 18 18.70 -2.11 12.80
N TYR A 19 18.53 -2.80 11.66
CA TYR A 19 19.52 -3.76 11.18
C TYR A 19 20.88 -3.11 10.93
N LEU A 20 20.92 -1.98 10.21
CA LEU A 20 22.14 -1.27 9.88
C LEU A 20 22.87 -0.76 11.14
N TYR A 21 22.14 -0.26 12.12
CA TYR A 21 22.71 0.20 13.40
C TYR A 21 23.45 -0.93 14.11
N HIS A 22 22.81 -2.09 14.24
CA HIS A 22 23.42 -3.25 14.89
C HIS A 22 24.58 -3.84 14.11
N TYR A 23 24.50 -3.81 12.77
CA TYR A 23 25.61 -4.21 11.90
C TYR A 23 26.84 -3.30 12.07
N ILE A 24 26.66 -1.98 12.03
CA ILE A 24 27.77 -1.01 12.19
C ILE A 24 28.35 -1.06 13.62
N SER A 25 27.49 -1.24 14.62
CA SER A 25 27.91 -1.27 16.03
C SER A 25 28.49 -2.62 16.46
N ASN A 26 28.51 -3.62 15.57
CA ASN A 26 28.90 -5.01 15.88
C ASN A 26 28.15 -5.59 17.10
N THR A 27 26.89 -5.21 17.27
CA THR A 27 26.03 -5.66 18.38
C THR A 27 25.00 -6.66 17.89
N GLU A 28 24.76 -7.72 18.65
CA GLU A 28 23.75 -8.72 18.31
C GLU A 28 22.33 -8.15 18.40
N ILE A 29 21.44 -8.59 17.49
CA ILE A 29 20.02 -8.25 17.51
C ILE A 29 19.27 -9.39 18.18
N HIS A 30 18.40 -9.07 19.13
CA HIS A 30 17.51 -10.05 19.70
C HIS A 30 16.52 -10.58 18.64
N VAL A 31 16.56 -11.90 18.38
CA VAL A 31 15.81 -12.57 17.31
C VAL A 31 14.32 -12.27 17.36
N TYR A 32 13.71 -12.27 18.55
CA TYR A 32 12.30 -11.94 18.73
C TYR A 32 11.98 -10.51 18.30
N SER A 33 12.80 -9.54 18.68
CA SER A 33 12.58 -8.13 18.34
C SER A 33 12.70 -7.91 16.83
N CYS A 34 13.67 -8.55 16.20
CA CYS A 34 13.84 -8.52 14.74
C CYS A 34 12.63 -9.16 14.03
N ASN A 35 12.17 -10.32 14.50
CA ASN A 35 11.00 -10.99 13.94
C ASN A 35 9.74 -10.13 14.08
N VAL A 36 9.49 -9.52 15.24
CA VAL A 36 8.37 -8.59 15.46
C VAL A 36 8.40 -7.43 14.46
N LEU A 37 9.54 -6.75 14.36
CA LEU A 37 9.74 -5.62 13.45
C LEU A 37 9.47 -6.04 11.99
N ARG A 38 10.00 -7.19 11.57
CA ARG A 38 9.79 -7.74 10.22
C ARG A 38 8.33 -8.08 9.97
N ARG A 39 7.62 -8.67 10.94
CA ARG A 39 6.19 -8.99 10.84
C ARG A 39 5.33 -7.72 10.73
N VAL A 40 5.62 -6.68 11.51
CA VAL A 40 4.94 -5.39 11.41
C VAL A 40 5.15 -4.76 10.03
N ALA A 41 6.39 -4.74 9.52
CA ALA A 41 6.68 -4.24 8.18
C ALA A 41 5.95 -5.03 7.08
N THR A 42 5.86 -6.35 7.23
CA THR A 42 5.10 -7.22 6.31
C THR A 42 3.62 -6.86 6.31
N ILE A 43 3.00 -6.68 7.49
CA ILE A 43 1.59 -6.26 7.61
C ILE A 43 1.37 -4.91 6.91
N CYS A 44 2.22 -3.92 7.18
CA CYS A 44 2.13 -2.59 6.54
C CYS A 44 2.23 -2.69 5.01
N THR A 45 3.08 -3.59 4.51
CA THR A 45 3.28 -3.83 3.09
C THR A 45 2.08 -4.52 2.45
N ASN A 46 1.44 -5.47 3.14
CA ASN A 46 0.26 -6.17 2.60
C ASN A 46 -0.92 -5.23 2.30
N PHE A 47 -1.11 -4.19 3.11
CA PHE A 47 -2.13 -3.16 2.86
C PHE A 47 -1.93 -2.42 1.52
N VAL A 48 -0.71 -2.38 0.98
CA VAL A 48 -0.41 -1.72 -0.30
C VAL A 48 -1.15 -2.39 -1.45
N TYR A 49 -1.34 -3.72 -1.41
CA TYR A 49 -1.99 -4.48 -2.49
C TYR A 49 -3.52 -4.36 -2.45
N ILE A 50 -4.11 -4.22 -1.26
CA ILE A 50 -5.56 -4.24 -1.06
C ILE A 50 -6.18 -2.84 -1.15
N ILE A 51 -5.50 -1.80 -0.68
CA ILE A 51 -6.06 -0.43 -0.65
C ILE A 51 -6.50 0.08 -2.04
N PRO A 52 -5.75 -0.16 -3.13
CA PRO A 52 -6.21 0.20 -4.47
C PRO A 52 -7.55 -0.43 -4.83
N LEU A 53 -7.77 -1.70 -4.48
CA LEU A 53 -9.03 -2.39 -4.71
C LEU A 53 -10.19 -1.73 -3.95
N PHE A 54 -10.01 -1.44 -2.66
CA PHE A 54 -11.06 -0.77 -1.87
C PHE A 54 -11.48 0.57 -2.45
N ILE A 55 -10.51 1.37 -2.85
CA ILE A 55 -10.76 2.68 -3.44
C ILE A 55 -11.47 2.54 -4.79
N SER A 56 -11.10 1.53 -5.57
CA SER A 56 -11.78 1.19 -6.83
C SER A 56 -13.24 0.82 -6.60
N ILE A 57 -13.53 -0.02 -5.61
CA ILE A 57 -14.91 -0.42 -5.25
C ILE A 57 -15.73 0.79 -4.83
N VAL A 58 -15.21 1.62 -3.90
CA VAL A 58 -15.89 2.84 -3.44
C VAL A 58 -16.19 3.79 -4.60
N ARG A 59 -15.22 4.00 -5.50
CA ARG A 59 -15.42 4.86 -6.67
C ARG A 59 -16.44 4.26 -7.63
N PHE A 60 -16.35 2.95 -7.89
CA PHE A 60 -17.29 2.23 -8.76
C PHE A 60 -18.72 2.38 -8.25
N THR A 61 -18.95 2.20 -6.96
CA THR A 61 -20.30 2.23 -6.38
C THR A 61 -20.88 3.64 -6.39
N ASN A 62 -20.05 4.65 -6.11
CA ASN A 62 -20.45 6.05 -6.18
C ASN A 62 -20.79 6.50 -7.62
N ILE A 63 -20.00 6.07 -8.61
CA ILE A 63 -20.19 6.49 -10.01
C ILE A 63 -21.30 5.68 -10.69
N PHE A 64 -21.34 4.36 -10.48
CA PHE A 64 -22.23 3.48 -11.22
C PHE A 64 -23.62 3.39 -10.59
N ILE A 65 -23.70 3.09 -9.30
CA ILE A 65 -24.97 2.70 -8.66
C ILE A 65 -25.63 3.89 -7.94
N VAL A 66 -24.89 4.98 -7.68
CA VAL A 66 -25.35 6.10 -6.83
C VAL A 66 -25.83 5.62 -5.44
N LEU A 67 -25.44 4.40 -5.06
CA LEU A 67 -25.70 3.84 -3.75
C LEU A 67 -24.70 4.43 -2.77
N LYS A 68 -25.22 5.06 -1.71
CA LYS A 68 -24.41 5.40 -0.54
C LYS A 68 -24.12 4.12 0.21
N ILE A 69 -23.05 3.43 -0.16
CA ILE A 69 -22.58 2.28 0.62
C ILE A 69 -22.17 2.78 2.00
N ASN A 70 -22.64 2.07 3.04
CA ASN A 70 -22.22 2.33 4.40
C ASN A 70 -20.71 2.11 4.51
N ARG A 71 -19.97 3.18 4.85
CA ARG A 71 -18.51 3.14 5.00
C ARG A 71 -18.06 2.12 6.04
N ILE A 72 -18.88 1.89 7.08
CA ILE A 72 -18.62 0.89 8.12
C ILE A 72 -18.65 -0.52 7.52
N PHE A 73 -19.61 -0.81 6.64
CA PHE A 73 -19.71 -2.12 6.00
C PHE A 73 -18.50 -2.41 5.10
N LEU A 74 -18.04 -1.41 4.32
CA LEU A 74 -16.82 -1.55 3.52
C LEU A 74 -15.56 -1.73 4.39
N PHE A 75 -15.49 -1.03 5.53
CA PHE A 75 -14.39 -1.18 6.47
C PHE A 75 -14.34 -2.60 7.06
N ILE A 76 -15.49 -3.17 7.43
CA ILE A 76 -15.59 -4.56 7.92
C ILE A 76 -15.14 -5.54 6.84
N ILE A 77 -15.59 -5.38 5.60
CA ILE A 77 -15.12 -6.20 4.47
C ILE A 77 -13.61 -6.09 4.28
N GLY A 78 -13.05 -4.88 4.44
CA GLY A 78 -11.61 -4.64 4.42
C GLY A 78 -10.84 -5.41 5.47
N ILE A 79 -11.30 -5.37 6.72
CA ILE A 79 -10.69 -6.14 7.79
C ILE A 79 -10.74 -7.64 7.47
N LEU A 80 -11.90 -8.14 7.03
CA LEU A 80 -12.07 -9.57 6.71
C LEU A 80 -11.15 -10.05 5.57
N LEU A 81 -10.97 -9.23 4.52
CA LEU A 81 -10.05 -9.53 3.41
C LEU A 81 -8.59 -9.52 3.85
N GLU A 82 -8.23 -8.78 4.88
CA GLU A 82 -6.87 -8.70 5.41
C GLU A 82 -6.57 -9.80 6.46
N VAL A 83 -7.58 -10.47 7.01
CA VAL A 83 -7.37 -11.56 7.99
C VAL A 83 -6.34 -12.59 7.51
N PRO A 84 -6.39 -13.11 6.26
CA PRO A 84 -5.38 -14.05 5.77
C PRO A 84 -3.95 -13.47 5.70
N ASN A 85 -3.83 -12.16 5.44
CA ASN A 85 -2.54 -11.47 5.35
C ASN A 85 -1.92 -11.20 6.73
N ILE A 86 -2.76 -11.09 7.76
CA ILE A 86 -2.35 -10.72 9.12
C ILE A 86 -2.24 -11.97 10.01
N SER A 87 -2.97 -13.05 9.69
CA SER A 87 -3.03 -14.28 10.50
C SER A 87 -1.64 -14.89 10.77
N LYS A 88 -0.85 -15.15 9.72
CA LYS A 88 0.49 -15.76 9.87
C LYS A 88 1.46 -14.90 10.70
N PRO A 89 1.60 -13.58 10.43
CA PRO A 89 2.35 -12.67 11.29
C PRO A 89 1.89 -12.73 12.76
N ILE A 90 0.59 -12.62 13.03
CA ILE A 90 0.06 -12.63 14.41
C ILE A 90 0.31 -13.97 15.10
N LEU A 91 0.02 -15.09 14.43
CA LEU A 91 0.25 -16.41 15.01
C LEU A 91 1.72 -16.62 15.36
N SER A 92 2.65 -16.11 14.55
CA SER A 92 4.08 -16.20 14.84
C SER A 92 4.53 -15.40 16.08
N LEU A 93 3.70 -14.46 16.56
CA LEU A 93 3.97 -13.66 17.76
C LEU A 93 3.36 -14.24 19.03
N ILE A 94 2.28 -15.02 18.92
CA ILE A 94 1.45 -15.48 20.06
C ILE A 94 1.60 -16.99 20.28
N SER A 95 1.92 -17.77 19.25
CA SER A 95 2.03 -19.22 19.34
C SER A 95 3.21 -19.66 20.22
N THR A 96 2.98 -20.67 21.06
CA THR A 96 4.02 -21.36 21.82
C THR A 96 4.71 -22.46 21.00
N ASN A 97 4.06 -22.95 19.94
CA ASN A 97 4.62 -23.96 19.02
C ASN A 97 5.26 -23.24 17.84
N ILE A 98 6.50 -22.82 18.03
CA ILE A 98 7.31 -22.10 17.05
C ILE A 98 8.39 -23.03 16.47
N THR A 99 8.52 -23.04 15.15
CA THR A 99 9.68 -23.60 14.46
C THR A 99 10.66 -22.46 14.16
N ILE A 100 11.93 -22.71 14.46
CA ILE A 100 13.01 -21.79 14.09
C ILE A 100 13.36 -22.07 12.64
N THR A 101 13.10 -21.08 11.79
CA THR A 101 13.44 -21.13 10.37
C THR A 101 14.57 -20.16 10.09
N GLU A 102 15.43 -20.47 9.12
CA GLU A 102 16.41 -19.50 8.64
C GLU A 102 15.69 -18.26 8.08
N ASP A 103 16.08 -17.09 8.56
CA ASP A 103 15.54 -15.81 8.14
C ASP A 103 16.68 -14.96 7.57
N THR A 104 16.47 -14.43 6.37
CA THR A 104 17.54 -13.76 5.61
C THR A 104 18.00 -12.43 6.22
N ILE A 105 17.17 -11.82 7.07
CA ILE A 105 17.44 -10.51 7.67
C ILE A 105 17.82 -10.71 9.14
N CYS A 106 17.03 -11.48 9.88
CA CYS A 106 17.23 -11.74 11.31
C CYS A 106 18.18 -12.91 11.60
N GLY A 107 18.67 -13.62 10.57
CA GLY A 107 19.41 -14.88 10.67
C GLY A 107 18.47 -16.05 10.97
N HIS A 108 17.65 -15.91 12.01
CA HIS A 108 16.62 -16.86 12.41
C HIS A 108 15.29 -16.14 12.57
N GLY A 109 14.20 -16.84 12.26
CA GLY A 109 12.83 -16.34 12.38
C GLY A 109 11.96 -17.36 13.08
N TYR A 110 10.90 -16.86 13.72
CA TYR A 110 9.87 -17.71 14.28
C TYR A 110 8.77 -17.90 13.24
N SER A 111 8.47 -19.16 12.94
CA SER A 111 7.37 -19.53 12.08
C SER A 111 6.47 -20.54 12.78
N VAL A 112 5.21 -20.59 12.35
CA VAL A 112 4.23 -21.54 12.86
C VAL A 112 3.74 -22.33 11.66
N GLU A 113 4.10 -23.61 11.62
CA GLU A 113 3.65 -24.53 10.59
C GLU A 113 2.45 -25.31 11.10
N ASN A 114 1.26 -24.93 10.65
CA ASN A 114 0.04 -25.70 10.84
C ASN A 114 -0.84 -25.58 9.60
N THR A 115 -1.85 -26.45 9.48
CA THR A 115 -2.73 -26.46 8.30
C THR A 115 -3.41 -25.10 8.08
N PHE A 116 -3.73 -24.38 9.15
CA PHE A 116 -4.36 -23.06 9.08
C PHE A 116 -3.42 -21.99 8.50
N THR A 117 -2.14 -21.95 8.92
CA THR A 117 -1.15 -20.99 8.40
C THR A 117 -0.83 -21.27 6.93
N THR A 118 -0.75 -22.54 6.53
CA THR A 118 -0.56 -22.92 5.12
C THR A 118 -1.72 -22.48 4.23
N ILE A 119 -2.97 -22.70 4.68
CA ILE A 119 -4.16 -22.27 3.92
C ILE A 119 -4.23 -20.74 3.84
N THR A 120 -4.02 -20.04 4.96
CA THR A 120 -4.08 -18.57 4.98
C THR A 120 -2.96 -17.92 4.18
N GLU A 121 -1.77 -18.52 4.14
CA GLU A 121 -0.67 -18.09 3.27
C GLU A 121 -0.99 -18.27 1.78
N ALA A 122 -1.60 -19.39 1.40
CA ALA A 122 -2.04 -19.60 0.03
C ALA A 122 -3.11 -18.57 -0.38
N ILE A 123 -4.09 -18.31 0.49
CA ILE A 123 -5.12 -17.29 0.26
C ILE A 123 -4.48 -15.89 0.16
N SER A 124 -3.58 -15.55 1.08
CA SER A 124 -2.84 -14.28 1.08
C SER A 124 -2.08 -14.08 -0.24
N PHE A 125 -1.36 -15.09 -0.71
CA PHE A 125 -0.67 -15.07 -2.00
C PHE A 125 -1.63 -14.75 -3.15
N TRP A 126 -2.77 -15.44 -3.24
CA TRP A 126 -3.76 -15.16 -4.27
C TRP A 126 -4.37 -13.77 -4.15
N ILE A 127 -4.65 -13.29 -2.94
CA ILE A 127 -5.16 -11.93 -2.70
C ILE A 127 -4.15 -10.88 -3.20
N THR A 128 -2.86 -11.05 -2.92
CA THR A 128 -1.82 -10.09 -3.37
C THR A 128 -1.71 -10.00 -4.90
N ILE A 129 -2.11 -11.05 -5.62
CA ILE A 129 -2.10 -11.07 -7.09
C ILE A 129 -3.43 -10.60 -7.68
N VAL A 130 -4.55 -11.14 -7.18
CA VAL A 130 -5.87 -10.92 -7.76
C VAL A 130 -6.39 -9.52 -7.43
N ALA A 131 -6.16 -9.01 -6.21
CA ALA A 131 -6.71 -7.74 -5.79
C ALA A 131 -6.23 -6.55 -6.65
N PRO A 132 -4.92 -6.40 -6.95
CA PRO A 132 -4.48 -5.30 -7.80
C PRO A 132 -4.94 -5.44 -9.26
N ILE A 133 -5.02 -6.67 -9.80
CA ILE A 133 -5.58 -6.92 -11.15
C ILE A 133 -7.03 -6.45 -11.20
N PHE A 134 -7.85 -6.86 -10.22
CA PHE A 134 -9.25 -6.46 -10.16
C PHE A 134 -9.42 -4.95 -9.97
N ALA A 135 -8.56 -4.32 -9.17
CA ALA A 135 -8.51 -2.87 -9.01
C ALA A 135 -8.23 -2.14 -10.33
N ALA A 136 -7.29 -2.64 -11.14
CA ALA A 136 -6.96 -2.07 -12.44
C ALA A 136 -8.14 -2.20 -13.43
N ILE A 137 -8.78 -3.37 -13.49
CA ILE A 137 -9.96 -3.63 -14.32
C ILE A 137 -11.11 -2.69 -13.92
N LEU A 138 -11.44 -2.61 -12.62
CA LEU A 138 -12.48 -1.73 -12.12
C LEU A 138 -12.20 -0.26 -12.46
N ASN A 139 -10.96 0.22 -12.30
CA ASN A 139 -10.64 1.60 -12.67
C ASN A 139 -10.73 1.86 -14.17
N TYR A 140 -10.40 0.89 -15.02
CA TYR A 140 -10.60 1.03 -16.46
C TYR A 140 -12.09 1.20 -16.80
N ILE A 141 -12.96 0.39 -16.20
CA ILE A 141 -14.42 0.50 -16.36
C ILE A 141 -14.91 1.87 -15.88
N ILE A 142 -14.49 2.29 -14.66
CA ILE A 142 -14.82 3.61 -14.10
C ILE A 142 -14.42 4.72 -15.06
N TYR A 143 -13.18 4.70 -15.55
CA TYR A 143 -12.63 5.71 -16.45
C TYR A 143 -13.46 5.81 -17.73
N LYS A 144 -13.78 4.68 -18.38
CA LYS A 144 -14.60 4.67 -19.61
C LYS A 144 -15.98 5.29 -19.38
N ILE A 145 -16.63 4.93 -18.28
CA ILE A 145 -17.97 5.43 -17.94
C ILE A 145 -17.92 6.93 -17.60
N ALA A 146 -16.98 7.33 -16.74
CA ALA A 146 -16.82 8.71 -16.30
C ALA A 146 -16.51 9.64 -17.49
N VAL A 147 -15.60 9.26 -18.38
CA VAL A 147 -15.29 10.02 -19.61
C VAL A 147 -16.51 10.12 -20.52
N THR A 148 -17.27 9.03 -20.68
CA THR A 148 -18.49 9.04 -21.52
C THR A 148 -19.56 9.99 -20.97
N ARG A 149 -19.72 10.05 -19.65
CA ARG A 149 -20.64 11.01 -18.99
C ARG A 149 -20.14 12.44 -19.09
N LEU A 150 -18.84 12.67 -18.87
CA LEU A 150 -18.24 13.99 -18.95
C LEU A 150 -18.28 14.57 -20.37
N LYS A 151 -18.15 13.73 -21.41
CA LYS A 151 -18.35 14.13 -22.81
C LYS A 151 -19.71 14.75 -23.12
N LYS A 152 -20.74 14.45 -22.31
CA LYS A 152 -22.08 15.02 -22.42
C LYS A 152 -22.26 16.34 -21.66
N SER A 153 -21.22 16.82 -20.96
CA SER A 153 -21.24 18.02 -20.12
C SER A 153 -20.36 19.15 -20.69
N SER A 154 -20.69 20.40 -20.35
CA SER A 154 -20.04 21.61 -20.86
C SER A 154 -18.59 21.79 -20.40
N ASN A 155 -18.17 21.16 -19.29
CA ASN A 155 -16.82 21.32 -18.72
C ASN A 155 -15.91 20.11 -19.00
N THR A 156 -15.87 19.71 -20.27
CA THR A 156 -15.43 18.40 -20.75
C THR A 156 -13.94 18.15 -20.55
N ARG A 157 -13.08 19.12 -20.90
CA ARG A 157 -11.62 18.90 -20.99
C ARG A 157 -10.96 18.70 -19.64
N LYS A 158 -11.26 19.55 -18.65
CA LYS A 158 -10.65 19.49 -17.31
C LYS A 158 -11.10 18.24 -16.53
N GLY A 159 -12.39 17.88 -16.63
CA GLY A 159 -12.91 16.67 -16.00
C GLY A 159 -12.29 15.38 -16.58
N ILE A 160 -12.16 15.30 -17.91
CA ILE A 160 -11.55 14.13 -18.57
C ILE A 160 -10.08 13.98 -18.20
N MET A 161 -9.32 15.09 -18.13
CA MET A 161 -7.92 15.06 -17.68
C MET A 161 -7.80 14.56 -16.24
N ASN A 162 -8.64 15.04 -15.32
CA ASN A 162 -8.63 14.56 -13.95
C ASN A 162 -8.92 13.06 -13.84
N GLU A 163 -9.93 12.55 -14.55
CA GLU A 163 -10.26 11.12 -14.53
C GLU A 163 -9.16 10.26 -15.17
N ARG A 164 -8.47 10.78 -16.20
CA ARG A 164 -7.31 10.12 -16.80
C ARG A 164 -6.15 10.04 -15.81
N ASP A 165 -5.84 11.13 -15.11
CA ASP A 165 -4.75 11.17 -14.13
C ASP A 165 -5.03 10.20 -12.97
N ILE A 166 -6.27 10.15 -12.47
CA ILE A 166 -6.66 9.19 -11.44
C ILE A 166 -6.52 7.76 -11.97
N PHE A 167 -7.03 7.47 -13.18
CA PHE A 167 -6.89 6.14 -13.79
C PHE A 167 -5.44 5.70 -13.90
N ILE A 168 -4.57 6.55 -14.45
CA ILE A 168 -3.14 6.27 -14.58
C ILE A 168 -2.51 6.01 -13.21
N SER A 169 -2.82 6.85 -12.21
CA SER A 169 -2.30 6.68 -10.86
C SER A 169 -2.71 5.34 -10.25
N VAL A 170 -3.98 4.92 -10.38
CA VAL A 170 -4.40 3.64 -9.81
C VAL A 170 -3.78 2.47 -10.56
N VAL A 171 -3.70 2.53 -11.90
CA VAL A 171 -3.07 1.46 -12.68
C VAL A 171 -1.60 1.30 -12.29
N ILE A 172 -0.85 2.39 -12.15
CA ILE A 172 0.55 2.33 -11.71
C ILE A 172 0.63 1.69 -10.32
N GLN A 173 -0.19 2.13 -9.37
CA GLN A 173 -0.22 1.59 -8.02
C GLN A 173 -0.74 0.15 -7.93
N SER A 174 -1.48 -0.34 -8.92
CA SER A 174 -1.91 -1.73 -8.94
C SER A 174 -0.88 -2.63 -9.62
N VAL A 175 -0.31 -2.17 -10.75
CA VAL A 175 0.55 -3.00 -11.61
C VAL A 175 1.99 -3.04 -11.10
N PHE A 176 2.55 -1.92 -10.64
CA PHE A 176 3.94 -1.92 -10.19
C PHE A 176 4.19 -2.88 -9.02
N PRO A 177 3.41 -2.85 -7.91
CA PRO A 177 3.64 -3.77 -6.81
C PRO A 177 3.55 -5.24 -7.24
N LEU A 178 2.70 -5.57 -8.23
CA LEU A 178 2.62 -6.92 -8.80
C LEU A 178 3.92 -7.34 -9.49
N ILE A 179 4.54 -6.46 -10.27
CA ILE A 179 5.81 -6.77 -10.97
C ILE A 179 6.90 -7.12 -9.94
N PHE A 180 7.01 -6.29 -8.89
CA PHE A 180 8.00 -6.50 -7.84
C PHE A 180 7.67 -7.74 -7.00
N GLN A 181 6.40 -7.95 -6.63
CA GLN A 181 5.97 -9.14 -5.89
C GLN A 181 6.18 -10.43 -6.68
N LEU A 182 5.92 -10.41 -7.99
CA LEU A 182 6.13 -11.58 -8.83
C LEU A 182 7.62 -11.88 -8.97
N THR A 183 8.44 -10.84 -9.10
CA THR A 183 9.90 -10.98 -9.12
C THR A 183 10.37 -11.63 -7.82
N THR A 184 9.82 -11.26 -6.68
CA THR A 184 10.28 -11.76 -5.37
C THR A 184 9.75 -13.14 -5.03
N ALA A 185 8.60 -13.51 -5.57
CA ALA A 185 8.09 -14.88 -5.50
C ALA A 185 8.85 -15.85 -6.43
N LEU A 186 9.29 -15.38 -7.61
CA LEU A 186 9.93 -16.23 -8.63
C LEU A 186 11.45 -16.31 -8.47
N LEU A 187 12.11 -15.21 -8.09
CA LEU A 187 13.57 -15.12 -8.05
C LEU A 187 14.22 -16.12 -7.06
N PRO A 188 13.67 -16.42 -5.87
CA PRO A 188 14.19 -17.49 -5.02
C PRO A 188 14.17 -18.87 -5.69
N LYS A 189 13.12 -19.17 -6.46
CA LYS A 189 13.01 -20.44 -7.20
C LYS A 189 14.08 -20.52 -8.29
N VAL A 190 14.30 -19.43 -9.01
CA VAL A 190 15.34 -19.32 -10.04
C VAL A 190 16.74 -19.46 -9.44
N LEU A 191 17.03 -18.77 -8.33
CA LEU A 191 18.32 -18.84 -7.64
C LEU A 191 18.62 -20.26 -7.13
N ARG A 192 17.59 -20.97 -6.64
CA ARG A 192 17.70 -22.37 -6.22
C ARG A 192 18.05 -23.30 -7.37
N VAL A 193 17.44 -23.10 -8.55
CA VAL A 193 17.75 -23.87 -9.77
C VAL A 193 19.18 -23.60 -10.25
N LEU A 194 19.68 -22.37 -10.07
CA LEU A 194 21.02 -21.95 -10.52
C LEU A 194 22.13 -22.23 -9.50
N ASN A 195 21.84 -22.81 -8.33
CA ASN A 195 22.82 -23.06 -7.24
C ASN A 195 23.64 -21.81 -6.84
N ILE A 196 23.08 -20.61 -7.01
CA ILE A 196 23.74 -19.37 -6.62
C ILE A 196 23.62 -19.20 -5.10
N ASN A 197 24.71 -18.80 -4.45
CA ASN A 197 24.76 -18.64 -2.99
C ASN A 197 23.58 -17.79 -2.47
N ASN A 198 22.74 -18.40 -1.63
CA ASN A 198 21.45 -17.84 -1.20
C ASN A 198 21.57 -16.43 -0.62
N ASN A 199 22.64 -16.13 0.12
CA ASN A 199 22.77 -14.87 0.86
C ASN A 199 22.86 -13.62 -0.03
N ILE A 200 23.49 -13.70 -1.21
CA ILE A 200 23.61 -12.55 -2.12
C ILE A 200 22.30 -12.35 -2.89
N GLY A 201 21.69 -13.45 -3.35
CA GLY A 201 20.45 -13.41 -4.11
C GLY A 201 19.28 -12.79 -3.32
N TRP A 202 19.17 -13.10 -2.02
CA TRP A 202 18.14 -12.52 -1.15
C TRP A 202 18.29 -11.01 -0.93
N ARG A 203 19.52 -10.50 -0.79
CA ARG A 203 19.76 -9.05 -0.68
C ARG A 203 19.34 -8.30 -1.95
N PHE A 204 19.55 -8.92 -3.11
CA PHE A 204 19.13 -8.36 -4.39
C PHE A 204 17.61 -8.35 -4.53
N ILE A 205 16.92 -9.40 -4.04
CA ILE A 205 15.46 -9.48 -3.96
C ILE A 205 14.90 -8.35 -3.09
N ASP A 206 15.43 -8.15 -1.89
CA ASP A 206 14.98 -7.09 -0.98
C ASP A 206 15.20 -5.71 -1.59
N PHE A 207 16.35 -5.47 -2.24
CA PHE A 207 16.60 -4.23 -2.95
C PHE A 207 15.56 -3.98 -4.04
N ILE A 208 15.23 -4.98 -4.85
CA ILE A 208 14.21 -4.90 -5.90
C ILE A 208 12.84 -4.53 -5.31
N ILE A 209 12.43 -5.14 -4.19
CA ILE A 209 11.16 -4.84 -3.51
C ILE A 209 11.10 -3.37 -3.11
N TYR A 210 12.08 -2.94 -2.32
CA TYR A 210 12.04 -1.62 -1.71
C TYR A 210 12.25 -0.51 -2.74
N PHE A 211 13.11 -0.74 -3.74
CA PHE A 211 13.23 0.14 -4.89
C PHE A 211 11.91 0.23 -5.66
N GLY A 212 11.20 -0.89 -5.80
CA GLY A 212 9.87 -0.93 -6.38
C GLY A 212 8.85 -0.10 -5.64
N TYR A 213 8.78 -0.20 -4.31
CA TYR A 213 7.88 0.63 -3.49
C TYR A 213 8.24 2.11 -3.55
N MET A 214 9.53 2.45 -3.50
CA MET A 214 10.00 3.83 -3.63
C MET A 214 9.62 4.40 -5.00
N THR A 215 9.82 3.62 -6.08
CA THR A 215 9.43 4.02 -7.43
C THR A 215 7.91 4.17 -7.55
N CYS A 216 7.11 3.29 -6.93
CA CYS A 216 5.66 3.44 -6.88
C CYS A 216 5.25 4.78 -6.25
N ILE A 217 5.89 5.18 -5.14
CA ILE A 217 5.60 6.44 -4.47
C ILE A 217 5.95 7.61 -5.35
N ILE A 218 7.15 7.62 -5.93
CA ILE A 218 7.63 8.71 -6.78
C ILE A 218 6.73 8.84 -8.00
N VAL A 219 6.48 7.75 -8.72
CA VAL A 219 5.65 7.76 -9.93
C VAL A 219 4.21 8.13 -9.59
N SER A 220 3.65 7.65 -8.47
CA SER A 220 2.33 8.07 -8.01
C SER A 220 2.29 9.55 -7.65
N SER A 221 3.32 10.07 -7.00
CA SER A 221 3.41 11.48 -6.64
C SER A 221 3.53 12.38 -7.88
N LEU A 222 4.26 11.93 -8.89
CA LEU A 222 4.43 12.65 -10.16
C LEU A 222 3.19 12.55 -11.07
N ALA A 223 2.52 11.40 -11.11
CA ALA A 223 1.36 11.16 -11.97
C ALA A 223 0.12 11.92 -11.52
N ILE A 224 -0.04 12.20 -10.22
CA ILE A 224 -1.19 12.94 -9.72
C ILE A 224 -0.90 14.45 -9.73
N SER A 225 -0.96 15.05 -10.93
CA SER A 225 -0.90 16.52 -11.11
C SER A 225 -1.94 17.25 -10.24
N SER A 226 -3.07 16.61 -9.99
CA SER A 226 -4.17 17.06 -9.14
C SER A 226 -3.88 16.96 -7.63
N LEU A 227 -2.96 16.11 -7.15
CA LEU A 227 -2.55 16.05 -5.75
C LEU A 227 -1.53 17.15 -5.46
N LYS A 228 -0.66 17.44 -6.44
CA LYS A 228 0.17 18.66 -6.45
C LYS A 228 -0.71 19.91 -6.34
N ARG A 229 -1.78 19.97 -7.13
CA ARG A 229 -2.72 21.10 -7.12
C ARG A 229 -3.60 21.17 -5.87
N MET A 230 -4.07 20.03 -5.35
CA MET A 230 -4.91 19.97 -4.14
C MET A 230 -4.10 20.25 -2.87
N VAL A 231 -2.86 19.75 -2.78
CA VAL A 231 -1.90 20.13 -1.72
C VAL A 231 -1.53 21.62 -1.85
N GLN A 232 -1.28 22.14 -3.06
CA GLN A 232 -1.06 23.58 -3.24
C GLN A 232 -2.30 24.40 -2.87
N GLU A 233 -3.50 23.98 -3.24
CA GLU A 233 -4.76 24.66 -2.91
C GLU A 233 -5.03 24.60 -1.38
N ASP A 234 -4.80 23.47 -0.71
CA ASP A 234 -5.01 23.32 0.75
C ASP A 234 -3.92 24.03 1.59
N PHE A 235 -2.67 24.06 1.15
CA PHE A 235 -1.57 24.70 1.87
C PHE A 235 -1.38 26.19 1.52
N CYS A 236 -1.69 26.64 0.30
CA CYS A 236 -1.61 28.07 -0.06
C CYS A 236 -2.89 28.84 0.29
N ASN A 237 -4.10 28.24 0.29
CA ASN A 237 -5.32 28.99 0.61
C ASN A 237 -5.53 29.24 2.11
N ARG A 238 -4.78 28.57 3.00
CA ARG A 238 -4.81 28.92 4.44
C ARG A 238 -4.14 30.25 4.77
N LYS A 239 -3.31 30.82 3.87
CA LYS A 239 -2.69 32.13 4.10
C LYS A 239 -3.53 33.34 3.65
N PHE A 240 -4.68 33.15 3.01
CA PHE A 240 -5.47 34.28 2.48
C PHE A 240 -6.80 34.56 3.20
N ASN A 241 -7.24 33.70 4.12
CA ASN A 241 -8.54 33.84 4.80
C ASN A 241 -8.46 34.26 6.29
N GLU A 242 -7.28 34.51 6.85
CA GLU A 242 -7.14 34.98 8.25
C GLU A 242 -7.07 36.51 8.41
N HIS A 243 -7.24 37.30 7.33
CA HIS A 243 -7.16 38.77 7.41
C HIS A 243 -8.35 39.57 6.84
N SER A 244 -9.49 38.94 6.54
CA SER A 244 -10.65 39.67 5.98
C SER A 244 -11.93 39.69 6.82
N ASN A 245 -11.90 39.26 8.09
CA ASN A 245 -13.05 39.38 9.00
C ASN A 245 -12.72 40.21 10.25
N ILE A 246 -12.54 41.52 10.06
CA ILE A 246 -12.82 42.51 11.11
C ILE A 246 -14.19 43.12 10.78
N PRO A 247 -15.26 42.78 11.51
CA PRO A 247 -16.54 43.47 11.34
C PRO A 247 -16.44 44.87 11.98
N ASN A 248 -16.19 45.88 11.15
CA ASN A 248 -16.54 47.26 11.45
C ASN A 248 -18.07 47.40 11.43
N LYS A 249 -18.71 47.40 12.59
CA LYS A 249 -19.99 48.10 12.85
C LYS A 249 -20.32 48.11 14.34
N ILE A 250 -20.03 49.25 14.95
CA ILE A 250 -20.64 49.69 16.21
C ILE A 250 -22.03 50.22 15.86
N ALA A 251 -23.07 49.67 16.48
CA ALA A 251 -24.40 50.25 16.49
C ALA A 251 -24.68 50.82 17.88
N VAL A 252 -24.69 52.15 17.98
CA VAL A 252 -25.15 52.90 19.16
C VAL A 252 -26.69 52.89 19.12
N ARG A 253 -27.33 52.34 20.16
CA ARG A 253 -28.75 52.57 20.44
C ARG A 253 -28.88 53.86 21.25
N LYS A 254 -29.88 54.66 20.87
CA LYS A 254 -30.40 55.80 21.65
C LYS A 254 -30.89 55.34 23.03
#